data_AF-Q40381-F1
#
_entry.id   AF-Q40381-F1
#
_cell.length_a   1.000
_cell.length_b   1.000
_cell.length_c   1.000
_cell.angle_alpha   90.00
_cell.angle_beta   90.00
_cell.angle_gamma   90.00
#
_symmetry.space_group_name_H-M   'P 1'
#
loop_
_entity.id
_entity.type
_entity.pdbx_description
1 polymer ?
#
loop_
_entity_poly.entity_id
_entity_poly.type
_entity_poly.pdbx_seq_one_letter_code
_entity_poly.pdbx_strand_id
1 'polypeptide(L)'
;MLNSPLTSVLFVLLFVLSPIYGAFEYMQLVLQWPTAFCHTTPCKRIPNNFTIHGLWPDNVSTTLNYCAAKENFKNIEDDTKKDDLYKRWPDLTTAETYCKQHQNFWRHEYNKHGKCCSESYNREQYFDLAMALKDKFDLLSSLRNHGIIPGRGMKYTVQKINSTIKKITQGYPNLSCTKGIMELVEIGICFDSMVKNVINCPHPKTCKPTGSNEIKFP
;
A
#
# COMPACT_ATOMS: atom_id res chain seq x y z
N MET A 1 -75.41 -4.77 22.08
CA MET A 1 -74.08 -4.14 22.15
C MET A 1 -73.07 -5.18 21.69
N LEU A 2 -72.67 -5.14 20.42
CA LEU A 2 -71.91 -6.21 19.76
C LEU A 2 -70.81 -5.59 18.88
N ASN A 3 -69.66 -6.28 18.80
CA ASN A 3 -68.50 -6.09 17.90
C ASN A 3 -67.54 -4.96 18.33
N SER A 4 -66.21 -5.11 18.34
CA SER A 4 -65.30 -5.96 17.57
C SER A 4 -63.91 -6.02 18.26
N PRO A 5 -63.10 -7.10 18.15
CA PRO A 5 -61.75 -7.12 18.69
C PRO A 5 -60.77 -6.37 17.76
N LEU A 6 -59.97 -5.46 18.32
CA LEU A 6 -58.88 -4.80 17.59
C LEU A 6 -57.79 -5.82 17.26
N THR A 7 -57.51 -5.93 15.97
CA THR A 7 -56.40 -6.65 15.36
C THR A 7 -55.04 -6.15 15.84
N SER A 8 -54.20 -7.09 16.27
CA SER A 8 -52.79 -6.93 16.60
C SER A 8 -51.98 -6.45 15.39
N VAL A 9 -51.29 -5.31 15.51
CA VAL A 9 -50.32 -4.82 14.53
C VAL A 9 -48.95 -5.30 14.97
N LEU A 10 -48.44 -6.36 14.32
CA LEU A 10 -47.09 -6.86 14.50
C LEU A 10 -46.11 -5.96 13.72
N PHE A 11 -45.46 -5.03 14.41
CA PHE A 11 -44.35 -4.25 13.85
C PHE A 11 -43.10 -5.13 13.75
N VAL A 12 -42.87 -5.71 12.57
CA VAL A 12 -41.57 -6.30 12.23
C VAL A 12 -40.63 -5.17 11.85
N LEU A 13 -39.88 -4.67 12.84
CA LEU A 13 -38.71 -3.81 12.63
C LEU A 13 -37.59 -4.66 12.02
N LEU A 14 -37.64 -4.83 10.69
CA LEU A 14 -36.47 -5.21 9.91
C LEU A 14 -35.53 -4.00 9.91
N PHE A 15 -34.66 -3.93 10.92
CA PHE A 15 -33.40 -3.21 10.79
C PHE A 15 -32.62 -3.92 9.69
N VAL A 16 -32.77 -3.44 8.46
CA VAL A 16 -31.84 -3.69 7.39
C VAL A 16 -30.49 -3.20 7.91
N LEU A 17 -29.65 -4.15 8.32
CA LEU A 17 -28.22 -3.96 8.50
C LEU A 17 -27.71 -3.43 7.16
N SER A 18 -27.63 -2.10 7.01
CA SER A 18 -26.83 -1.52 5.95
C SER A 18 -25.43 -2.10 6.16
N PRO A 19 -24.88 -2.92 5.25
CA PRO A 19 -23.47 -3.19 5.35
C PRO A 19 -22.81 -1.83 5.08
N ILE A 20 -22.21 -1.21 6.10
CA ILE A 20 -21.31 -0.07 5.91
C ILE A 20 -20.01 -0.55 5.20
N TYR A 21 -20.03 -1.71 4.58
CA TYR A 21 -18.94 -2.37 3.87
C TYR A 21 -19.09 -2.10 2.38
N GLY A 22 -18.74 -0.88 1.97
CA GLY A 22 -18.77 -0.44 0.57
C GLY A 22 -17.53 0.35 0.15
N ALA A 23 -16.43 0.33 0.91
CA ALA A 23 -15.26 1.14 0.57
C ALA A 23 -14.24 0.38 -0.29
N PHE A 24 -13.68 -0.73 0.22
CA PHE A 24 -12.65 -1.52 -0.47
C PHE A 24 -12.55 -2.95 0.13
N GLU A 25 -12.05 -3.93 -0.63
CA GLU A 25 -11.94 -5.33 -0.20
C GLU A 25 -10.60 -5.64 0.49
N TYR A 26 -9.53 -4.95 0.11
CA TYR A 26 -8.20 -5.13 0.71
C TYR A 26 -7.38 -3.84 0.68
N MET A 27 -6.34 -3.80 1.50
CA MET A 27 -5.39 -2.68 1.56
C MET A 27 -4.00 -3.16 1.12
N GLN A 28 -3.38 -2.49 0.16
CA GLN A 28 -2.04 -2.85 -0.33
C GLN A 28 -1.01 -1.78 0.05
N LEU A 29 -0.08 -2.12 0.95
CA LEU A 29 1.13 -1.33 1.19
C LEU A 29 2.12 -1.60 0.06
N VAL A 30 2.42 -0.58 -0.73
CA VAL A 30 3.40 -0.66 -1.83
C VAL A 30 4.70 -0.01 -1.39
N LEU A 31 5.73 -0.84 -1.28
CA LEU A 31 7.09 -0.43 -0.95
C LEU A 31 7.93 -0.41 -2.23
N GLN A 32 8.62 0.69 -2.50
CA GLN A 32 9.56 0.81 -3.61
C GLN A 32 11.00 0.59 -3.16
N TRP A 33 11.79 -0.02 -4.03
CA TRP A 33 13.24 -0.13 -3.88
C TRP A 33 13.92 1.06 -4.56
N PRO A 34 14.50 2.01 -3.80
CA PRO A 34 15.00 3.26 -4.38
C PRO A 34 16.06 3.06 -5.47
N THR A 35 16.99 2.11 -5.30
CA THR A 35 18.05 1.87 -6.29
C THR A 35 17.48 1.53 -7.66
N ALA A 36 16.55 0.57 -7.74
CA ALA A 36 15.92 0.18 -9.00
C ALA A 36 15.04 1.29 -9.60
N PHE A 37 14.31 2.03 -8.76
CA PHE A 37 13.53 3.18 -9.21
C PHE A 37 14.45 4.25 -9.83
N CYS A 38 15.54 4.60 -9.15
CA CYS A 38 16.46 5.65 -9.55
C CYS A 38 17.38 5.28 -10.72
N HIS A 39 17.49 4.00 -11.09
CA HIS A 39 18.13 3.60 -12.34
C HIS A 39 17.35 4.04 -13.59
N THR A 40 16.03 4.24 -13.47
CA THR A 40 15.15 4.63 -14.59
C THR A 40 14.57 6.02 -14.43
N THR A 41 14.68 6.62 -13.24
CA THR A 41 14.13 7.94 -12.91
C THR A 41 15.21 8.81 -12.28
N PRO A 42 15.45 10.05 -12.76
CA PRO A 42 16.39 10.97 -12.12
C PRO A 42 15.99 11.27 -10.66
N CYS A 43 16.78 10.77 -9.72
CA CYS A 43 16.54 10.98 -8.29
C CYS A 43 17.47 12.04 -7.70
N LYS A 44 17.02 12.71 -6.63
CA LYS A 44 17.82 13.61 -5.81
C LYS A 44 18.47 12.91 -4.62
N ARG A 45 17.94 11.75 -4.22
CA ARG A 45 18.47 10.90 -3.14
C ARG A 45 18.14 9.44 -3.41
N ILE A 46 18.96 8.54 -2.88
CA ILE A 46 18.74 7.08 -2.95
C ILE A 46 18.86 6.51 -1.54
N PRO A 47 17.76 6.38 -0.77
CA PRO A 47 17.77 5.70 0.51
C PRO A 47 18.27 4.25 0.39
N ASN A 48 18.96 3.76 1.41
CA ASN A 48 19.51 2.40 1.48
C ASN A 48 18.52 1.36 2.03
N ASN A 49 17.22 1.69 2.05
CA ASN A 49 16.13 0.83 2.52
C ASN A 49 14.88 1.04 1.66
N PHE A 50 13.93 0.11 1.71
CA PHE A 50 12.63 0.27 1.09
C PHE A 50 11.90 1.50 1.65
N THR A 51 11.23 2.22 0.75
CA THR A 51 10.40 3.37 1.07
C THR A 51 8.96 3.12 0.64
N ILE A 52 8.00 3.80 1.23
CA ILE A 52 6.60 3.74 0.79
C ILE A 52 6.51 4.44 -0.57
N HIS A 53 5.89 3.77 -1.53
CA HIS A 53 5.29 4.40 -2.70
C HIS A 53 3.85 4.80 -2.36
N GLY A 54 3.07 3.86 -1.83
CA GLY A 54 1.69 4.13 -1.47
C GLY A 54 1.02 3.12 -0.56
N LEU A 55 -0.17 3.48 -0.09
CA LEU A 55 -1.10 2.59 0.62
C LEU A 55 -2.42 2.62 -0.14
N TRP A 56 -2.76 1.51 -0.80
CA TRP A 56 -3.82 1.50 -1.80
C TRP A 56 -4.99 0.62 -1.35
N PRO A 57 -6.12 1.22 -0.94
CA PRO A 57 -7.39 0.50 -0.79
C PRO A 57 -7.86 0.07 -2.19
N ASP A 58 -8.21 -1.19 -2.37
CA ASP A 58 -8.51 -1.74 -3.69
C ASP A 58 -9.52 -2.89 -3.64
N ASN A 59 -10.06 -3.27 -4.81
CA ASN A 59 -10.94 -4.43 -4.99
C ASN A 59 -10.30 -5.47 -5.91
N VAL A 60 -10.71 -6.73 -5.75
CA VAL A 60 -10.21 -7.86 -6.54
C VAL A 60 -10.70 -7.76 -7.98
N SER A 61 -11.93 -7.30 -8.21
CA SER A 61 -12.53 -7.29 -9.55
C SER A 61 -12.20 -6.03 -10.35
N THR A 62 -12.11 -4.87 -9.69
CA THR A 62 -11.97 -3.57 -10.34
C THR A 62 -11.05 -2.68 -9.52
N THR A 63 -10.05 -2.07 -10.18
CA THR A 63 -9.14 -1.15 -9.50
C THR A 63 -9.90 0.05 -8.92
N LEU A 64 -9.68 0.30 -7.63
CA LEU A 64 -10.26 1.42 -6.91
C LEU A 64 -9.25 2.58 -6.85
N ASN A 65 -9.59 3.70 -7.50
CA ASN A 65 -8.81 4.94 -7.45
C ASN A 65 -9.70 6.15 -7.72
N TYR A 66 -9.18 7.33 -7.40
CA TYR A 66 -9.84 8.63 -7.61
C TYR A 66 -11.26 8.71 -7.02
N CYS A 67 -11.49 8.05 -5.88
CA CYS A 67 -12.79 8.07 -5.21
C CYS A 67 -13.16 9.49 -4.77
N ALA A 68 -14.47 9.79 -4.82
CA ALA A 68 -14.99 11.01 -4.24
C ALA A 68 -14.77 10.97 -2.72
N ALA A 69 -14.27 12.07 -2.15
CA ALA A 69 -14.16 12.23 -0.71
C ALA A 69 -14.77 13.56 -0.30
N LYS A 70 -15.23 13.62 0.94
CA LYS A 70 -15.84 14.82 1.54
C LYS A 70 -14.82 15.96 1.68
N GLU A 71 -13.54 15.63 1.84
CA GLU A 71 -12.49 16.60 2.12
C GLU A 71 -11.38 16.63 1.05
N ASN A 72 -10.90 17.84 0.78
CA ASN A 72 -9.71 18.07 -0.02
C ASN A 72 -8.44 17.82 0.80
N PHE A 73 -7.36 17.45 0.11
CA PHE A 73 -6.04 17.37 0.75
C PHE A 73 -5.64 18.74 1.28
N LYS A 74 -5.56 18.87 2.61
CA LYS A 74 -4.85 19.97 3.28
C LYS A 74 -3.37 19.58 3.38
N ASN A 75 -2.46 20.54 3.51
CA ASN A 75 -1.07 20.22 3.81
C ASN A 75 -0.96 19.74 5.26
N ILE A 76 0.03 18.89 5.52
CA ILE A 76 0.47 18.52 6.85
C ILE A 76 1.28 19.69 7.38
N GLU A 77 0.90 20.28 8.52
CA GLU A 77 1.60 21.45 9.07
C GLU A 77 2.65 21.07 10.11
N ASP A 78 2.45 19.99 10.85
CA ASP A 78 3.38 19.50 11.87
C ASP A 78 4.72 19.03 11.28
N ASP A 79 5.82 19.66 11.68
CA ASP A 79 7.14 19.39 11.13
C ASP A 79 7.68 18.01 11.54
N THR A 80 7.36 17.54 12.75
CA THR A 80 7.75 16.19 13.21
C THR A 80 7.14 15.13 12.30
N LYS A 81 5.85 15.27 11.96
CA LYS A 81 5.14 14.40 11.03
C LYS A 81 5.72 14.46 9.62
N LYS A 82 6.10 15.65 9.13
CA LYS A 82 6.79 15.79 7.83
C LYS A 82 8.13 15.06 7.82
N ASP A 83 8.88 15.13 8.91
CA ASP A 83 10.16 14.43 9.06
C ASP A 83 9.98 12.90 9.06
N ASP A 84 9.01 12.42 9.85
CA ASP A 84 8.68 11.00 9.93
C ASP A 84 8.17 10.43 8.60
N LEU A 85 7.32 11.18 7.90
CA LEU A 85 6.85 10.83 6.57
C LEU A 85 7.99 10.85 5.57
N TYR A 86 8.82 11.90 5.54
CA TYR A 86 9.91 11.97 4.58
C TYR A 86 10.94 10.86 4.76
N LYS A 87 11.21 10.43 5.99
CA LYS A 87 12.09 9.27 6.26
C LYS A 87 11.54 7.97 5.66
N ARG A 88 10.22 7.81 5.63
CA ARG A 88 9.52 6.56 5.27
C ARG A 88 8.97 6.54 3.86
N TRP A 89 8.53 7.69 3.37
CA TRP A 89 7.77 7.95 2.16
C TRP A 89 8.30 9.21 1.43
N PRO A 90 9.61 9.30 1.13
CA PRO A 90 10.15 10.43 0.38
C PRO A 90 9.64 10.45 -1.06
N ASP A 91 9.48 11.64 -1.62
CA ASP A 91 9.57 11.84 -3.07
C ASP A 91 11.05 11.80 -3.46
N LEU A 92 11.46 10.72 -4.15
CA LEU A 92 12.85 10.52 -4.54
C LEU A 92 13.31 11.49 -5.64
N THR A 93 12.38 12.17 -6.32
CA THR A 93 12.66 13.03 -7.47
C THR A 93 12.87 14.50 -7.11
N THR A 94 12.56 14.90 -5.87
CA THR A 94 12.67 16.28 -5.40
C THR A 94 13.59 16.40 -4.18
N ALA A 95 14.07 17.62 -3.91
CA ALA A 95 14.85 17.90 -2.70
C ALA A 95 13.96 17.81 -1.46
N GLU A 96 14.55 17.48 -0.31
CA GLU A 96 13.84 17.32 0.97
C GLU A 96 12.95 18.51 1.32
N THR A 97 13.53 19.71 1.22
CA THR A 97 12.85 20.97 1.52
C THR A 97 11.63 21.16 0.61
N TYR A 98 11.78 20.87 -0.69
CA TYR A 98 10.71 20.97 -1.66
C TYR A 98 9.60 19.94 -1.40
N CYS A 99 9.97 18.68 -1.11
CA CYS A 99 9.05 17.60 -0.76
C CYS A 99 8.21 17.97 0.46
N LYS A 100 8.83 18.42 1.56
CA LYS A 100 8.12 18.78 2.80
C LYS A 100 7.26 20.02 2.66
N GLN A 101 7.71 21.02 1.89
CA GLN A 101 6.99 22.27 1.67
C GLN A 101 5.75 22.07 0.79
N HIS A 102 5.89 21.39 -0.35
CA HIS A 102 4.83 21.29 -1.35
C HIS A 102 3.98 20.01 -1.23
N GLN A 103 4.55 18.94 -0.67
CA GLN A 103 3.85 17.68 -0.39
C GLN A 103 3.19 17.05 -1.63
N ASN A 104 3.74 17.32 -2.83
CA ASN A 104 3.11 16.95 -4.09
C ASN A 104 2.89 15.43 -4.21
N PHE A 105 3.88 14.63 -3.83
CA PHE A 105 3.76 13.17 -3.90
C PHE A 105 2.74 12.63 -2.89
N TRP A 106 2.76 13.11 -1.64
CA TRP A 106 1.78 12.73 -0.61
C TRP A 106 0.36 13.14 -1.01
N ARG A 107 0.19 14.35 -1.57
CA ARG A 107 -1.08 14.84 -2.10
C ARG A 107 -1.58 13.97 -3.24
N HIS A 108 -0.71 13.57 -4.17
CA HIS A 108 -1.05 12.68 -5.27
C HIS A 108 -1.58 11.34 -4.75
N GLU A 109 -0.81 10.68 -3.89
CA GLU A 109 -1.16 9.38 -3.32
C GLU A 109 -2.46 9.43 -2.51
N TYR A 110 -2.67 10.48 -1.71
CA TYR A 110 -3.93 10.65 -0.98
C TYR A 110 -5.13 10.86 -1.92
N ASN A 111 -5.00 11.75 -2.91
CA ASN A 111 -6.10 12.03 -3.83
C ASN A 111 -6.45 10.85 -4.73
N LYS A 112 -5.45 10.06 -5.14
CA LYS A 112 -5.66 8.91 -6.01
C LYS A 112 -6.11 7.67 -5.24
N HIS A 113 -5.58 7.43 -4.04
CA HIS A 113 -5.79 6.19 -3.30
C HIS A 113 -6.41 6.42 -1.92
N GLY A 114 -5.84 7.31 -1.10
CA GLY A 114 -6.29 7.52 0.28
C GLY A 114 -7.75 7.97 0.43
N LYS A 115 -8.31 8.68 -0.56
CA LYS A 115 -9.74 9.02 -0.59
C LYS A 115 -10.66 7.80 -0.62
N CYS A 116 -10.21 6.68 -1.17
CA CYS A 116 -10.99 5.45 -1.29
C CYS A 116 -11.20 4.70 0.02
N CYS A 117 -10.55 5.12 1.10
CA CYS A 117 -10.78 4.60 2.45
C CYS A 117 -11.28 5.67 3.44
N SER A 118 -11.84 6.79 2.95
CA SER A 118 -12.20 7.94 3.81
C SER A 118 -13.29 7.65 4.84
N GLU A 119 -14.11 6.62 4.63
CA GLU A 119 -15.12 6.18 5.61
C GLU A 119 -14.50 5.43 6.80
N SER A 120 -13.26 4.93 6.67
CA SER A 120 -12.55 4.19 7.74
C SER A 120 -11.34 4.95 8.29
N TYR A 121 -10.65 5.73 7.45
CA TYR A 121 -9.46 6.46 7.81
C TYR A 121 -9.54 7.88 7.25
N ASN A 122 -9.50 8.88 8.13
CA ASN A 122 -9.30 10.26 7.68
C ASN A 122 -7.87 10.43 7.10
N ARG A 123 -7.59 11.61 6.53
CA ARG A 123 -6.29 11.92 5.92
C ARG A 123 -5.10 11.63 6.85
N GLU A 124 -5.18 12.05 8.12
CA GLU A 124 -4.07 11.88 9.06
C GLU A 124 -3.86 10.40 9.40
N GLN A 125 -4.95 9.70 9.69
CA GLN A 125 -4.96 8.26 9.94
C GLN A 125 -4.43 7.45 8.75
N TYR A 126 -4.71 7.86 7.51
CA TYR A 126 -4.17 7.22 6.31
C TYR A 126 -2.63 7.26 6.29
N PHE A 127 -2.04 8.42 6.57
CA PHE A 127 -0.58 8.56 6.62
C PHE A 127 0.04 7.85 7.83
N ASP A 128 -0.60 7.93 9.00
CA ASP A 128 -0.15 7.19 10.19
C ASP A 128 -0.17 5.68 9.94
N LEU A 129 -1.24 5.17 9.34
CA LEU A 129 -1.38 3.77 9.02
C LEU A 129 -0.28 3.31 8.06
N ALA A 130 -0.02 4.05 6.99
CA ALA A 130 1.03 3.70 6.03
C ALA A 130 2.41 3.62 6.69
N MET A 131 2.75 4.56 7.56
CA MET A 131 4.00 4.53 8.33
C MET A 131 4.05 3.35 9.29
N ALA A 132 2.97 3.09 10.03
CA ALA A 132 2.89 1.95 10.95
C ALA A 132 3.04 0.61 10.22
N LEU A 133 2.42 0.45 9.06
CA LEU A 133 2.53 -0.77 8.25
C LEU A 133 3.92 -0.96 7.65
N LYS A 134 4.58 0.13 7.23
CA LYS A 134 5.98 0.08 6.79
C LYS A 134 6.90 -0.35 7.92
N ASP A 135 6.68 0.18 9.13
CA ASP A 135 7.52 -0.13 10.29
C ASP A 135 7.22 -1.52 10.89
N LYS A 136 6.03 -2.08 10.62
CA LYS A 136 5.63 -3.44 11.04
C LYS A 136 6.60 -4.52 10.51
N PHE A 137 7.23 -4.29 9.36
CA PHE A 137 8.18 -5.22 8.77
C PHE A 137 9.50 -4.50 8.46
N ASP A 138 10.59 -4.88 9.13
CA ASP A 138 11.93 -4.56 8.63
C ASP A 138 12.24 -5.45 7.43
N LEU A 139 11.63 -5.13 6.29
CA LEU A 139 11.59 -6.00 5.11
C LEU A 139 12.98 -6.26 4.56
N LEU A 140 13.82 -5.22 4.46
CA LEU A 140 15.18 -5.38 3.93
C LEU A 140 16.05 -6.25 4.84
N SER A 141 16.07 -5.99 6.15
CA SER A 141 16.84 -6.83 7.08
C SER A 141 16.32 -8.26 7.10
N SER A 142 14.99 -8.44 7.05
CA SER A 142 14.37 -9.76 7.00
C SER A 142 14.73 -10.54 5.73
N LEU A 143 14.77 -9.87 4.57
CA LEU A 143 15.24 -10.45 3.31
C LEU A 143 16.72 -10.86 3.40
N ARG A 144 17.58 -10.00 3.94
CA ARG A 144 19.01 -10.29 4.15
C ARG A 144 19.22 -11.52 5.04
N ASN A 145 18.47 -11.62 6.14
CA ASN A 145 18.49 -12.78 7.05
C ASN A 145 18.07 -14.09 6.37
N HIS A 146 17.41 -14.03 5.21
CA HIS A 146 17.02 -15.18 4.40
C HIS A 146 17.89 -15.36 3.13
N GLY A 147 19.03 -14.66 3.05
CA GLY A 147 19.98 -14.74 1.95
C GLY A 147 19.61 -13.94 0.71
N ILE A 148 18.60 -13.07 0.79
CA ILE A 148 18.22 -12.15 -0.30
C ILE A 148 18.81 -10.76 0.02
N ILE A 149 19.94 -10.47 -0.59
CA ILE A 149 20.78 -9.30 -0.33
C ILE A 149 20.80 -8.46 -1.61
N PRO A 150 20.42 -7.17 -1.56
CA PRO A 150 20.56 -6.30 -2.72
C PRO A 150 22.04 -6.06 -3.02
N GLY A 151 22.37 -5.96 -4.30
CA GLY A 151 23.70 -5.60 -4.75
C GLY A 151 23.92 -5.79 -6.24
N ARG A 152 25.02 -5.23 -6.73
CA ARG A 152 25.42 -5.36 -8.14
C ARG A 152 25.54 -6.84 -8.52
N GLY A 153 24.78 -7.24 -9.55
CA GLY A 153 24.81 -8.61 -10.08
C GLY A 153 23.98 -9.62 -9.29
N MET A 154 23.39 -9.22 -8.15
CA MET A 154 22.54 -10.10 -7.36
C MET A 154 21.23 -10.39 -8.09
N LYS A 155 20.93 -11.68 -8.23
CA LYS A 155 19.74 -12.19 -8.90
C LYS A 155 19.11 -13.27 -8.05
N TYR A 156 17.79 -13.33 -8.10
CA TYR A 156 16.99 -14.30 -7.37
C TYR A 156 15.82 -14.73 -8.23
N THR A 157 15.40 -15.98 -8.10
CA THR A 157 14.17 -16.42 -8.74
C THR A 157 12.96 -15.69 -8.14
N VAL A 158 11.97 -15.37 -8.97
CA VAL A 158 10.71 -14.76 -8.53
C VAL A 158 10.06 -15.60 -7.41
N GLN A 159 10.13 -16.94 -7.53
CA GLN A 159 9.64 -17.86 -6.51
C GLN A 159 10.38 -17.75 -5.18
N LYS A 160 11.72 -17.59 -5.19
CA LYS A 160 12.52 -17.43 -3.97
C LYS A 160 12.14 -16.13 -3.24
N ILE A 161 11.97 -15.03 -3.96
CA ILE A 161 11.52 -13.75 -3.38
C ILE A 161 10.09 -13.88 -2.81
N ASN A 162 9.14 -14.40 -3.60
CA ASN A 162 7.75 -14.59 -3.17
C ASN A 162 7.63 -15.45 -1.91
N SER A 163 8.27 -16.63 -1.89
CA SER A 163 8.22 -17.54 -0.74
C SER A 163 8.90 -16.97 0.50
N THR A 164 10.00 -16.22 0.33
CA THR A 164 10.69 -15.57 1.45
C THR A 164 9.84 -14.45 2.03
N ILE A 165 9.23 -13.60 1.20
CA ILE A 165 8.34 -12.54 1.68
C ILE A 165 7.08 -13.12 2.33
N LYS A 166 6.51 -14.21 1.79
CA LYS A 166 5.41 -14.93 2.44
C LYS A 166 5.82 -15.46 3.82
N LYS A 167 7.04 -15.98 3.98
CA LYS A 167 7.54 -16.41 5.29
C LYS A 167 7.67 -15.24 6.28
N ILE A 168 8.07 -14.06 5.81
CA ILE A 168 8.23 -12.86 6.63
C ILE A 168 6.87 -12.25 7.03
N THR A 169 5.93 -12.19 6.09
CA THR A 169 4.68 -11.40 6.22
C THR A 169 3.44 -12.24 6.44
N GLN A 170 3.51 -13.56 6.20
CA GLN A 170 2.41 -14.53 6.20
C GLN A 170 1.48 -14.48 4.97
N GLY A 171 1.74 -13.63 3.97
CA GLY A 171 0.99 -13.59 2.71
C GLY A 171 1.88 -13.46 1.48
N TYR A 172 1.43 -13.98 0.34
CA TYR A 172 2.15 -13.77 -0.93
C TYR A 172 2.10 -12.29 -1.32
N PRO A 173 3.24 -11.68 -1.70
CA PRO A 173 3.29 -10.29 -2.11
C PRO A 173 2.92 -10.10 -3.59
N ASN A 174 2.75 -8.85 -3.98
CA ASN A 174 2.81 -8.43 -5.38
C ASN A 174 4.20 -7.90 -5.73
N LEU A 175 4.88 -8.51 -6.70
CA LEU A 175 6.22 -8.06 -7.13
C LEU A 175 6.15 -7.26 -8.44
N SER A 176 6.63 -6.02 -8.42
CA SER A 176 6.84 -5.19 -9.62
C SER A 176 8.31 -5.18 -10.00
N CYS A 177 8.57 -5.35 -11.30
CA CYS A 177 9.89 -5.23 -11.90
C CYS A 177 9.92 -4.12 -12.96
N THR A 178 11.09 -3.50 -13.13
CA THR A 178 11.33 -2.56 -14.23
C THR A 178 11.22 -3.28 -15.58
N LYS A 179 10.62 -2.59 -16.56
CA LYS A 179 10.54 -3.12 -17.94
C LYS A 179 11.95 -3.20 -18.54
N GLY A 180 12.23 -4.28 -19.28
CA GLY A 180 13.51 -4.48 -19.98
C GLY A 180 14.61 -5.10 -19.12
N ILE A 181 15.01 -4.46 -18.01
CA ILE A 181 16.15 -4.92 -17.20
C ILE A 181 15.80 -5.89 -16.07
N MET A 182 14.50 -6.06 -15.76
CA MET A 182 13.96 -6.97 -14.75
C MET A 182 14.56 -6.77 -13.35
N GLU A 183 14.65 -5.52 -12.90
CA GLU A 183 15.02 -5.20 -11.51
C GLU A 183 13.78 -5.12 -10.63
N LEU A 184 13.83 -5.72 -9.45
CA LEU A 184 12.77 -5.61 -8.44
C LEU A 184 12.66 -4.15 -8.00
N VAL A 185 11.55 -3.50 -8.39
CA VAL A 185 11.31 -2.07 -8.15
C VAL A 185 10.26 -1.84 -7.07
N GLU A 186 9.29 -2.75 -6.91
CA GLU A 186 8.31 -2.66 -5.82
C GLU A 186 7.92 -4.02 -5.25
N ILE A 187 7.53 -4.01 -3.98
CA ILE A 187 6.89 -5.10 -3.26
C ILE A 187 5.58 -4.56 -2.67
N GLY A 188 4.45 -5.15 -3.05
CA GLY A 188 3.15 -4.94 -2.43
C GLY A 188 2.86 -5.98 -1.36
N ILE A 189 2.50 -5.55 -0.16
CA ILE A 189 2.02 -6.41 0.95
C ILE A 189 0.55 -6.08 1.16
N CYS A 190 -0.32 -7.10 1.11
CA CYS A 190 -1.76 -6.91 1.18
C CYS A 190 -2.30 -7.30 2.55
N PHE A 191 -3.30 -6.55 3.01
CA PHE A 191 -4.03 -6.77 4.24
C PHE A 191 -5.52 -6.90 3.95
N ASP A 192 -6.26 -7.57 4.82
CA ASP A 192 -7.72 -7.53 4.78
C ASP A 192 -8.26 -6.09 4.88
N SER A 193 -9.56 -5.90 4.60
CA SER A 193 -10.19 -4.57 4.61
C SER A 193 -10.15 -3.87 5.98
N MET A 194 -9.98 -4.63 7.07
CA MET A 194 -9.82 -4.10 8.43
C MET A 194 -8.36 -3.83 8.80
N VAL A 195 -7.43 -4.14 7.89
CA VAL A 195 -5.98 -4.00 8.07
C VAL A 195 -5.46 -4.79 9.28
N LYS A 196 -6.14 -5.91 9.62
CA LYS A 196 -5.83 -6.75 10.78
C LYS A 196 -4.84 -7.84 10.42
N ASN A 197 -5.13 -8.58 9.35
CA ASN A 197 -4.32 -9.71 8.91
C ASN A 197 -3.67 -9.42 7.56
N VAL A 198 -2.45 -9.92 7.38
CA VAL A 198 -1.84 -10.00 6.05
C VAL A 198 -2.58 -11.09 5.27
N ILE A 199 -2.88 -10.80 4.01
CA ILE A 199 -3.50 -11.73 3.06
C ILE A 199 -2.58 -11.96 1.86
N ASN A 200 -2.88 -12.98 1.06
CA ASN A 200 -2.25 -13.09 -0.25
C ASN A 200 -2.72 -11.92 -1.12
N CYS A 201 -1.79 -11.20 -1.73
CA CYS A 201 -2.16 -10.21 -2.71
C CYS A 201 -2.85 -10.86 -3.93
N PRO A 202 -3.98 -10.31 -4.41
CA PRO A 202 -4.78 -10.97 -5.44
C PRO A 202 -4.17 -10.92 -6.84
N HIS A 203 -3.27 -9.97 -7.13
CA HIS A 203 -2.86 -9.64 -8.50
C HIS A 203 -1.33 -9.62 -8.70
N PRO A 204 -0.71 -10.71 -9.18
CA PRO A 204 0.70 -10.71 -9.56
C PRO A 204 0.99 -9.60 -10.60
N LYS A 205 2.00 -8.77 -10.34
CA LYS A 205 2.37 -7.63 -11.21
C LYS A 205 3.40 -8.01 -12.29
N THR A 206 4.44 -7.22 -12.46
CA THR A 206 5.28 -7.18 -13.69
C THR A 206 6.53 -8.05 -13.64
N CYS A 207 6.86 -8.69 -12.50
CA CYS A 207 8.00 -9.61 -12.41
C CYS A 207 7.75 -10.96 -13.11
N LYS A 208 7.70 -10.94 -14.44
CA LYS A 208 7.51 -12.10 -15.32
C LYS A 208 8.71 -12.24 -16.28
N PRO A 209 9.92 -12.55 -15.79
CA PRO A 209 11.11 -12.69 -16.64
C PRO A 209 10.96 -13.85 -17.63
N THR A 210 11.47 -13.68 -18.85
CA THR A 210 11.61 -14.76 -19.82
C THR A 210 12.90 -15.54 -19.54
N GLY A 211 12.84 -16.87 -19.45
CA GLY A 211 14.04 -17.71 -19.28
C GLY A 211 14.26 -18.15 -17.83
N SER A 212 15.35 -17.70 -17.18
CA SER A 212 15.83 -18.25 -15.89
C SER A 212 14.89 -18.07 -14.69
N ASN A 213 13.74 -17.42 -14.87
CA ASN A 213 12.81 -17.01 -13.81
C ASN A 213 13.45 -16.07 -12.77
N GLU A 214 14.60 -15.48 -13.07
CA GLU A 214 15.33 -14.59 -12.16
C GLU A 214 15.08 -13.11 -12.45
N ILE A 215 15.10 -12.33 -11.37
CA ILE A 215 15.06 -10.87 -11.39
C ILE A 215 16.26 -10.33 -10.62
N LYS A 216 16.74 -9.17 -11.04
CA LYS A 216 17.86 -8.47 -10.39
C LYS A 216 17.34 -7.78 -9.13
N PHE A 217 18.16 -7.78 -8.08
CA PHE A 217 17.92 -6.98 -6.88
C PHE A 217 19.14 -6.08 -6.66
N PRO A 218 19.21 -4.94 -7.36
CA PRO A 218 20.40 -4.09 -7.37
C PRO A 218 20.69 -3.45 -6.01
#